data_AF-A0A6G0X8H8-F1
#
_entry.id   AF-A0A6G0X8H8-F1
#
_cell.length_a   1.000
_cell.length_b   1.000
_cell.length_c   1.000
_cell.angle_alpha   90.00
_cell.angle_beta   90.00
_cell.angle_gamma   90.00
#
_symmetry.space_group_name_H-M   'P 1'
#
loop_
_entity.id
_entity.type
_entity.pdbx_description
1 polymer ?
#
loop_
_entity_poly.entity_id
_entity_poly.type
_entity_poly.pdbx_seq_one_letter_code
_entity_poly.pdbx_strand_id
1 'polypeptide(L)'
;MGIYYTKKCSTLLEKVGFTRKYMAIEVCPQDQSLVFLNTNERVPVDAITKIKWETNLKLKMVLTTAASTTDKVCCVRFEQSLDLQAFLRDLNLDIPVEVDNGGAILSGTYAPRPYRASERASEVLASILDNMRSNPRRRNSKSASFDRGSTGRRSLEFLRGAASRTY
;
A
#
# COMPACT_ATOMS: atom_id res chain seq x y z
N MET A 1 1.34 -16.85 6.21
CA MET A 1 2.40 -17.55 5.46
C MET A 1 1.73 -18.70 4.76
N GLY A 2 1.74 -18.71 3.43
CA GLY A 2 1.02 -19.69 2.61
C GLY A 2 1.95 -20.27 1.55
N ILE A 3 1.92 -21.60 1.40
CA ILE A 3 2.64 -22.33 0.34
C ILE A 3 1.62 -22.79 -0.69
N TYR A 4 1.81 -22.34 -1.92
CA TYR A 4 0.89 -22.56 -3.02
C TYR A 4 1.52 -23.47 -4.06
N TYR A 5 0.93 -24.64 -4.25
CA TYR A 5 1.33 -25.57 -5.30
C TYR A 5 0.59 -25.23 -6.59
N THR A 6 1.36 -24.95 -7.64
CA THR A 6 0.81 -24.49 -8.91
C THR A 6 1.46 -25.22 -10.08
N LYS A 7 0.78 -25.24 -11.22
CA LYS A 7 1.36 -25.76 -12.46
C LYS A 7 2.04 -24.63 -13.22
N LYS A 8 3.32 -24.80 -13.54
CA LYS A 8 4.08 -23.85 -14.37
C LYS A 8 3.56 -23.88 -15.81
N CYS A 9 3.33 -22.71 -16.38
CA CYS A 9 2.78 -22.49 -17.71
C CYS A 9 3.54 -21.38 -18.46
N SER A 10 4.85 -21.27 -18.24
CA SER A 10 5.69 -20.20 -18.80
C SER A 10 6.01 -20.46 -20.26
N THR A 11 6.39 -21.69 -20.62
CA THR A 11 6.80 -22.05 -21.99
C THR A 11 5.63 -22.53 -22.84
N LEU A 12 5.76 -22.50 -24.17
CA LEU A 12 4.73 -23.02 -25.08
C LEU A 12 4.45 -24.50 -24.82
N LEU A 13 5.50 -25.31 -24.64
CA LEU A 13 5.39 -26.75 -24.35
C LEU A 13 4.62 -27.04 -23.06
N GLU A 14 4.84 -26.21 -22.03
CA GLU A 14 4.07 -26.28 -20.77
C GLU A 14 2.61 -25.87 -20.98
N LYS A 15 2.35 -24.87 -21.84
CA LYS A 15 0.99 -24.38 -22.13
C LYS A 15 0.15 -25.39 -22.92
N VAL A 16 0.73 -26.06 -23.92
CA VAL A 16 0.03 -27.07 -24.73
C VAL A 16 0.00 -28.46 -24.06
N GLY A 17 0.61 -28.60 -22.88
CA GLY A 17 0.50 -29.81 -22.07
C GLY A 17 1.47 -30.95 -22.41
N PHE A 18 2.41 -30.74 -23.34
CA PHE A 18 3.48 -31.70 -23.64
C PHE A 18 4.44 -31.88 -22.46
N THR A 19 4.60 -30.87 -21.60
CA THR A 19 5.44 -30.96 -20.40
C THR A 19 4.64 -30.47 -19.19
N ARG A 20 4.61 -31.26 -18.12
CA ARG A 20 3.95 -30.90 -16.87
C ARG A 20 5.02 -30.59 -15.83
N LYS A 21 5.23 -29.30 -15.55
CA LYS A 21 6.10 -28.84 -14.47
C LYS A 21 5.26 -28.19 -13.38
N TYR A 22 5.55 -28.54 -12.13
CA TYR A 22 4.92 -27.94 -10.96
C TYR A 22 5.87 -26.95 -10.31
N MET A 23 5.32 -25.95 -9.65
CA MET A 23 6.03 -24.89 -8.96
C MET A 23 5.32 -24.62 -7.63
N ALA A 24 6.07 -24.69 -6.55
CA ALA A 24 5.62 -24.25 -5.23
C ALA A 24 6.08 -22.81 -5.01
N ILE A 25 5.13 -21.95 -4.66
CA ILE A 25 5.36 -20.53 -4.37
C ILE A 25 4.99 -20.30 -2.92
N GLU A 26 5.96 -19.86 -2.13
CA GLU A 26 5.73 -19.41 -0.77
C GLU A 26 5.55 -17.90 -0.76
N VAL A 27 4.50 -17.44 -0.07
CA VAL A 27 4.28 -16.02 0.19
C VAL A 27 4.59 -15.76 1.66
N CYS A 28 5.55 -14.87 1.91
CA CYS A 28 5.95 -14.40 3.24
C CYS A 28 5.41 -12.98 3.47
N PRO A 29 4.26 -12.80 4.14
CA PRO A 29 3.66 -11.48 4.31
C PRO A 29 4.47 -10.55 5.22
N GLN A 30 5.24 -11.13 6.16
CA GLN A 30 6.09 -10.38 7.10
C GLN A 30 7.24 -9.67 6.38
N ASP A 31 7.85 -10.37 5.42
CA ASP A 31 9.00 -9.86 4.66
C ASP A 31 8.61 -9.25 3.31
N GLN A 32 7.32 -9.22 2.99
CA GLN A 32 6.79 -8.80 1.68
C GLN A 32 7.57 -9.42 0.52
N SER A 33 7.79 -10.74 0.58
CA SER A 33 8.56 -11.47 -0.42
C SER A 33 7.91 -12.77 -0.86
N LEU A 34 8.07 -13.07 -2.14
CA LEU A 34 7.76 -14.34 -2.78
C LEU A 34 9.00 -15.22 -2.84
N VAL A 35 8.88 -16.50 -2.49
CA VAL A 35 9.95 -17.49 -2.66
C VAL A 35 9.47 -18.59 -3.61
N PHE A 36 10.18 -18.75 -4.72
CA PHE A 36 9.98 -19.87 -5.64
C PHE A 36 10.77 -21.07 -5.14
N LEU A 37 10.12 -21.98 -4.40
CA LEU A 37 10.80 -23.07 -3.69
C LEU A 37 11.58 -24.01 -4.62
N ASN A 38 11.13 -24.19 -5.87
CA ASN A 38 11.82 -25.03 -6.85
C ASN A 38 13.19 -24.49 -7.27
N THR A 39 13.37 -23.16 -7.28
CA THR A 39 14.61 -22.50 -7.68
C THR A 39 15.32 -21.84 -6.51
N ASN A 40 14.70 -21.87 -5.32
CA ASN A 40 15.07 -21.11 -4.14
C ASN A 40 15.27 -19.61 -4.42
N GLU A 41 14.52 -19.09 -5.40
CA GLU A 41 14.63 -17.70 -5.83
C GLU A 41 13.68 -16.84 -5.02
N ARG A 42 14.22 -15.80 -4.37
CA ARG A 42 13.46 -14.85 -3.58
C ARG A 42 13.26 -13.56 -4.36
N VAL A 43 12.01 -13.12 -4.46
CA VAL A 43 11.60 -11.91 -5.18
C VAL A 43 10.75 -11.04 -4.25
N PRO A 44 11.06 -9.75 -4.06
CA PRO A 44 10.21 -8.87 -3.27
C PRO A 44 8.86 -8.68 -3.96
N VAL A 45 7.79 -8.53 -3.19
CA VAL A 45 6.42 -8.29 -3.71
C VAL A 45 6.38 -6.98 -4.51
N ASP A 46 7.17 -5.98 -4.12
CA ASP A 46 7.31 -4.70 -4.85
C ASP A 46 7.90 -4.86 -6.26
N ALA A 47 8.60 -5.97 -6.54
CA ALA A 47 9.06 -6.27 -7.90
C ALA A 47 7.92 -6.69 -8.85
N ILE A 48 6.72 -6.94 -8.33
CA ILE A 48 5.57 -7.30 -9.14
C ILE A 48 4.99 -6.05 -9.81
N THR A 49 5.31 -5.86 -11.09
CA THR A 49 4.86 -4.70 -11.87
C THR A 49 3.48 -4.91 -12.51
N LYS A 50 3.06 -6.16 -12.67
CA LYS A 50 1.73 -6.49 -13.19
C LYS A 50 1.31 -7.90 -12.80
N ILE A 51 0.04 -8.05 -12.44
CA ILE A 51 -0.63 -9.32 -12.20
C ILE A 51 -1.86 -9.38 -13.09
N LYS A 52 -2.08 -10.49 -13.77
CA LYS A 52 -3.33 -10.79 -14.48
C LYS A 52 -3.79 -12.19 -14.10
N TRP A 53 -5.05 -12.32 -13.71
CA TRP A 53 -5.66 -13.63 -13.48
C TRP A 53 -6.88 -13.82 -14.38
N GLU A 54 -7.14 -15.07 -14.73
CA GLU A 54 -8.21 -15.49 -15.62
C GLU A 54 -9.13 -16.47 -14.90
N THR A 55 -10.38 -16.59 -15.36
CA THR A 55 -11.41 -17.48 -14.78
C THR A 55 -11.03 -18.97 -14.84
N ASN A 56 -10.06 -19.32 -15.70
CA ASN A 56 -9.48 -20.67 -15.80
C ASN A 56 -8.39 -20.97 -14.74
N LEU A 57 -8.28 -20.13 -13.71
CA LEU A 57 -7.30 -20.19 -12.61
C LEU A 57 -5.85 -19.94 -13.02
N LYS A 58 -5.64 -19.39 -14.21
CA LYS A 58 -4.32 -19.00 -14.68
C LYS A 58 -3.96 -17.62 -14.14
N LEU A 59 -2.76 -17.52 -13.58
CA LEU A 59 -2.15 -16.30 -13.10
C LEU A 59 -0.90 -15.99 -13.93
N LYS A 60 -0.79 -14.76 -14.39
CA LYS A 60 0.40 -14.20 -15.04
C LYS A 60 0.92 -13.04 -14.20
N MET A 61 2.14 -13.17 -13.71
CA MET A 61 2.86 -12.11 -13.00
C MET A 61 4.04 -11.63 -13.84
N VAL A 62 4.27 -10.33 -13.84
CA VAL A 62 5.45 -9.70 -14.42
C VAL A 62 6.29 -9.20 -13.24
N LEU A 63 7.54 -9.65 -13.20
CA LEU A 63 8.49 -9.38 -12.14
C LEU A 63 9.67 -8.60 -12.71
N THR A 64 9.95 -7.43 -12.14
CA THR A 64 11.06 -6.58 -12.52
C THR A 64 11.92 -6.37 -11.27
N THR A 65 13.11 -6.97 -11.25
CA THR A 65 14.01 -6.85 -10.09
C THR A 65 15.04 -5.77 -10.34
N ALA A 66 15.50 -5.07 -9.29
CA ALA A 66 16.50 -4.00 -9.42
C ALA A 66 17.82 -4.44 -10.08
N ALA A 67 18.15 -5.74 -10.02
CA ALA A 67 19.33 -6.32 -10.64
C ALA A 67 19.14 -6.71 -12.12
N SER A 68 17.90 -6.76 -12.62
CA SER A 68 17.58 -7.20 -13.98
C SER A 68 16.75 -6.14 -14.70
N THR A 69 17.31 -5.57 -15.75
CA THR A 69 16.58 -4.69 -16.69
C THR A 69 15.52 -5.45 -17.49
N THR A 70 15.53 -6.78 -17.46
CA THR A 70 14.58 -7.61 -18.18
C THR A 70 13.42 -8.04 -17.29
N ASP A 71 12.20 -7.84 -17.80
CA ASP A 71 10.97 -8.31 -17.18
C ASP A 71 10.89 -9.83 -17.23
N LYS A 72 10.79 -10.45 -16.05
CA LYS A 72 10.56 -11.89 -15.92
C LYS A 72 9.06 -12.16 -15.84
N VAL A 73 8.55 -12.92 -16.80
CA VAL A 73 7.13 -13.32 -16.83
C VAL A 73 6.96 -14.68 -16.18
N CYS A 74 6.29 -14.71 -15.03
CA CYS A 74 5.86 -15.94 -14.37
C CYS A 74 4.41 -16.24 -14.77
N CYS A 75 4.16 -17.44 -15.32
CA CYS A 75 2.81 -17.90 -15.65
C CYS A 75 2.57 -19.21 -14.91
N VAL A 76 1.57 -19.23 -14.04
CA VAL A 76 1.19 -20.40 -13.26
C VAL A 76 -0.32 -20.63 -13.34
N ARG A 77 -0.76 -21.84 -13.05
CA ARG A 77 -2.18 -22.19 -12.94
C ARG A 77 -2.43 -22.88 -11.61
N PHE A 78 -3.43 -22.39 -10.88
CA PHE A 78 -3.90 -22.97 -9.63
C PHE A 78 -4.89 -24.10 -9.90
N GLU A 79 -4.97 -25.04 -8.96
CA GLU A 79 -5.93 -26.14 -9.05
C GLU A 79 -7.32 -25.74 -8.54
N GLN A 80 -7.38 -24.88 -7.52
CA GLN A 80 -8.62 -24.43 -6.90
C GLN A 80 -8.75 -22.89 -6.94
N SER A 81 -9.99 -22.41 -7.04
CA SER A 81 -10.32 -20.97 -6.98
C SER A 81 -9.93 -20.35 -5.64
N LEU A 82 -10.12 -21.10 -4.54
CA LEU A 82 -9.78 -20.65 -3.19
C LEU A 82 -8.29 -20.41 -3.04
N ASP A 83 -7.43 -21.25 -3.62
CA ASP A 83 -5.98 -21.08 -3.55
C ASP A 83 -5.53 -19.82 -4.28
N LEU A 84 -6.11 -19.55 -5.47
CA LEU A 84 -5.81 -18.33 -6.21
C LEU A 84 -6.29 -17.08 -5.44
N GLN A 85 -7.48 -17.14 -4.85
CA GLN A 85 -8.01 -16.05 -4.05
C GLN A 85 -7.15 -15.79 -2.80
N ALA A 86 -6.77 -16.84 -2.08
CA ALA A 86 -5.90 -16.76 -0.92
C ALA A 86 -4.52 -16.22 -1.31
N PHE A 87 -3.94 -16.71 -2.41
CA PHE A 87 -2.68 -16.21 -2.94
C PHE A 87 -2.72 -14.71 -3.22
N LEU A 88 -3.76 -14.23 -3.92
CA LEU A 88 -3.90 -12.81 -4.24
C LEU A 88 -4.08 -11.94 -2.98
N ARG A 89 -4.76 -12.45 -1.94
CA ARG A 89 -4.89 -11.76 -0.65
C ARG A 89 -3.59 -11.73 0.13
N ASP A 90 -2.86 -12.84 0.15
CA ASP A 90 -1.58 -12.98 0.87
C ASP A 90 -0.47 -12.10 0.30
N LEU A 91 -0.57 -11.70 -0.98
CA LEU A 91 0.32 -10.72 -1.57
C LEU A 91 0.25 -9.35 -0.88
N ASN A 92 -0.84 -9.05 -0.16
CA ASN A 92 -1.05 -7.79 0.54
C ASN A 92 -0.90 -6.54 -0.35
N LEU A 93 -1.17 -6.72 -1.64
CA LEU A 93 -1.39 -5.67 -2.60
C LEU A 93 -2.91 -5.45 -2.59
N ASP A 94 -3.41 -4.22 -2.45
CA ASP A 94 -4.85 -3.90 -2.43
C ASP A 94 -5.55 -4.25 -3.77
N ILE A 95 -5.61 -5.54 -4.10
CA ILE A 95 -6.10 -6.11 -5.34
C ILE A 95 -7.61 -6.26 -5.18
N PRO A 96 -8.44 -5.61 -6.02
CA PRO A 96 -9.87 -5.79 -6.01
C PRO A 96 -10.21 -7.15 -6.63
N VAL A 97 -10.16 -8.21 -5.83
CA VAL A 97 -10.52 -9.57 -6.26
C VAL A 97 -12.04 -9.71 -6.23
N GLU A 98 -12.65 -9.71 -7.40
CA GLU A 98 -14.09 -9.93 -7.58
C GLU A 98 -14.42 -11.42 -7.71
N VAL A 99 -15.58 -11.79 -7.19
CA VAL A 99 -16.10 -13.17 -7.18
C VAL A 99 -17.54 -13.14 -7.68
N ASP A 100 -17.91 -14.09 -8.54
CA ASP A 100 -19.28 -14.26 -9.00
C ASP A 100 -20.21 -14.79 -7.89
N ASN A 101 -21.52 -14.71 -8.09
CA ASN A 101 -22.55 -15.24 -7.20
C ASN A 101 -22.37 -16.73 -6.86
N GLY A 102 -21.69 -17.48 -7.72
CA GLY A 102 -21.32 -18.89 -7.50
C GLY A 102 -20.01 -19.13 -6.75
N GLY A 103 -19.34 -18.09 -6.24
CA GLY A 103 -18.07 -18.22 -5.53
C GLY A 103 -16.83 -18.39 -6.43
N ALA A 104 -16.99 -18.30 -7.75
CA ALA A 104 -15.89 -18.38 -8.70
C ALA A 104 -15.19 -17.02 -8.87
N ILE A 105 -13.85 -17.02 -8.91
CA ILE A 105 -13.07 -15.80 -9.12
C ILE A 105 -13.26 -15.25 -10.54
N LEU A 106 -13.58 -13.97 -10.65
CA LEU A 106 -13.68 -13.29 -11.94
C LEU A 106 -12.28 -12.93 -12.46
N SER A 107 -12.14 -12.79 -13.77
CA SER A 107 -10.86 -12.36 -14.36
C SER A 107 -10.55 -10.93 -13.97
N GLY A 108 -9.27 -10.62 -13.82
CA GLY A 108 -8.86 -9.29 -13.39
C GLY A 108 -7.40 -9.00 -13.69
N THR A 109 -7.03 -7.75 -13.50
CA THR A 109 -5.66 -7.27 -13.68
C THR A 109 -5.35 -6.26 -12.60
N TYR A 110 -4.16 -6.39 -12.04
CA TYR A 110 -3.56 -5.44 -11.14
C TYR A 110 -2.26 -4.93 -11.74
N ALA A 111 -2.05 -3.63 -11.70
CA ALA A 111 -0.78 -3.00 -11.98
C ALA A 111 -0.60 -1.92 -10.92
N PRO A 112 0.47 -1.96 -10.10
CA PRO A 112 0.78 -0.87 -9.20
C PRO A 112 0.83 0.42 -10.01
N ARG A 113 0.18 1.48 -9.52
CA ARG A 113 0.38 2.80 -10.14
C ARG A 113 1.87 3.10 -10.02
N PRO A 114 2.56 3.46 -11.11
CA PRO A 114 3.94 3.90 -11.00
C PRO A 114 3.96 5.03 -9.97
N TYR A 115 4.78 4.86 -8.94
CA TYR A 115 4.90 5.81 -7.84
C TYR A 115 5.48 7.11 -8.42
N ARG A 116 4.60 7.98 -8.95
CA ARG A 116 4.95 9.35 -9.39
C ARG A 116 5.16 10.20 -8.14
N ALA A 117 6.18 9.88 -7.33
CA ALA A 117 6.55 10.67 -6.15
C ALA A 117 6.88 12.11 -6.54
N SER A 118 7.53 12.28 -7.70
CA SER A 118 8.03 13.58 -8.17
C SER A 118 6.90 14.55 -8.54
N GLU A 119 5.88 14.09 -9.28
CA GLU A 119 4.81 14.99 -9.75
C GLU A 119 3.84 15.40 -8.63
N ARG A 120 3.51 14.50 -7.70
CA ARG A 120 2.64 14.88 -6.58
C ARG A 120 3.35 15.75 -5.56
N ALA A 121 4.66 15.52 -5.33
CA ALA A 121 5.42 16.38 -4.45
C ALA A 121 5.55 17.79 -5.05
N SER A 122 5.79 17.92 -6.35
CA SER A 122 5.86 19.22 -7.01
C SER A 122 4.48 19.91 -7.09
N GLU A 123 3.39 19.18 -7.31
CA GLU A 123 2.02 19.74 -7.26
C GLU A 123 1.62 20.20 -5.85
N VAL A 124 1.93 19.40 -4.81
CA VAL A 124 1.68 19.78 -3.42
C VAL A 124 2.54 20.98 -3.04
N LEU A 125 3.83 20.98 -3.38
CA LEU A 125 4.72 22.13 -3.15
C LEU A 125 4.27 23.37 -3.94
N ALA A 126 3.83 23.22 -5.19
CA ALA A 126 3.27 24.32 -5.99
C ALA A 126 2.00 24.88 -5.34
N SER A 127 1.09 24.03 -4.88
CA SER A 127 -0.12 24.46 -4.17
C SER A 127 0.18 25.18 -2.85
N ILE A 128 1.22 24.75 -2.12
CA ILE A 128 1.67 25.40 -0.88
C ILE A 128 2.28 26.77 -1.20
N LEU A 129 3.13 26.86 -2.23
CA LEU A 129 3.75 28.12 -2.66
C LEU A 129 2.71 29.11 -3.19
N ASP A 130 1.71 28.65 -3.95
CA ASP A 130 0.61 29.48 -4.44
C ASP A 130 -0.29 29.98 -3.31
N ASN A 131 -0.55 29.15 -2.28
CA ASN A 131 -1.28 29.58 -1.09
C ASN A 131 -0.50 30.61 -0.25
N MET A 132 0.82 30.49 -0.17
CA MET A 132 1.66 31.50 0.49
C MET A 132 1.75 32.81 -0.32
N ARG A 133 1.75 32.72 -1.65
CA ARG A 133 1.85 33.87 -2.54
C ARG A 133 0.53 34.64 -2.68
N SER A 134 -0.59 33.95 -2.59
CA SER A 134 -1.94 34.54 -2.70
C SER A 134 -2.47 35.15 -1.41
N ASN A 135 -1.78 34.98 -0.27
CA ASN A 135 -2.21 35.55 1.01
C ASN A 135 -1.19 36.51 1.68
N PRO A 136 -0.75 37.61 1.01
CA PRO A 136 0.19 38.54 1.63
C PRO A 136 -0.49 39.62 2.50
N ARG A 137 -1.73 39.43 2.98
CA ARG A 137 -2.41 40.45 3.81
C ARG A 137 -3.43 39.86 4.78
N ARG A 138 -2.98 39.54 6.00
CA ARG A 138 -3.73 39.81 7.25
C ARG A 138 -2.87 39.53 8.50
N ARG A 139 -1.89 40.40 8.75
CA ARG A 139 -1.47 40.73 10.13
C ARG A 139 -1.46 42.24 10.27
N ASN A 140 -2.65 42.80 10.44
CA ASN A 140 -2.78 44.09 11.10
C ASN A 140 -2.75 43.82 12.61
N SER A 141 -1.56 43.52 13.15
CA SER A 141 -1.33 43.54 14.59
C SER A 141 -1.32 45.00 15.01
N LYS A 142 -2.52 45.53 15.24
CA LYS A 142 -2.74 46.82 15.90
C LYS A 142 -2.08 46.68 17.27
N SER A 143 -0.94 47.34 17.41
CA SER A 143 -0.21 47.53 18.65
C SER A 143 -1.17 48.10 19.68
N ALA A 144 -1.53 47.29 20.68
CA ALA A 144 -2.09 47.81 21.91
C ALA A 144 -0.97 48.59 22.61
N SER A 145 -1.06 49.92 22.53
CA SER A 145 -0.18 50.84 23.24
C SER A 145 -0.32 50.62 24.74
N PHE A 146 0.80 50.34 25.40
CA PHE A 146 0.91 50.50 26.84
C PHE A 146 0.71 51.98 27.17
N ASP A 147 -0.45 52.33 27.72
CA ASP A 147 -0.59 53.57 28.47
C ASP A 147 -0.49 53.27 29.96
N ARG A 148 0.54 53.86 30.53
CA ARG A 148 1.03 53.69 31.90
C ARG A 148 0.77 55.00 32.61
N GLY A 149 -0.25 55.03 33.47
CA GLY A 149 -0.49 56.09 34.44
C GLY A 149 -1.50 55.58 35.46
N SER A 150 -1.05 55.05 36.60
CA SER A 150 -0.97 55.76 37.89
C SER A 150 -2.31 56.39 38.27
N THR A 151 -2.98 56.13 39.38
CA THR A 151 -2.56 55.73 40.74
C THR A 151 -3.85 55.75 41.56
N GLY A 152 -4.01 54.89 42.58
CA GLY A 152 -4.88 55.26 43.70
C GLY A 152 -5.75 54.18 44.34
N ARG A 153 -5.17 53.50 45.33
CA ARG A 153 -5.70 53.23 46.68
C ARG A 153 -6.91 52.28 46.90
N ARG A 154 -6.57 51.27 47.73
CA ARG A 154 -7.34 50.67 48.86
C ARG A 154 -8.55 49.82 48.47
N SER A 155 -8.84 48.66 49.04
CA SER A 155 -8.67 48.11 50.39
C SER A 155 -8.73 46.56 50.25
N LEU A 156 -7.75 45.77 50.70
CA LEU A 156 -7.65 45.10 52.01
C LEU A 156 -8.93 44.37 52.49
N GLU A 157 -8.70 43.10 52.84
CA GLU A 157 -9.50 42.12 53.60
C GLU A 157 -10.54 41.30 52.78
N PHE A 158 -10.83 40.00 52.98
CA PHE A 158 -10.67 39.04 54.09
C PHE A 158 -10.61 37.58 53.55
N LEU A 159 -9.66 36.79 54.05
CA LEU A 159 -9.75 35.41 54.58
C LEU A 159 -10.65 34.30 53.94
N ARG A 160 -9.96 33.17 53.62
CA ARG A 160 -10.08 31.83 54.27
C ARG A 160 -11.15 30.82 53.81
N GLY A 161 -10.65 29.61 53.53
CA GLY A 161 -11.34 28.32 53.71
C GLY A 161 -11.94 27.73 52.43
N ALA A 162 -11.95 26.42 52.17
CA ALA A 162 -11.45 25.26 52.89
C ALA A 162 -11.39 24.08 51.89
N ALA A 163 -10.50 23.13 52.16
CA ALA A 163 -10.46 21.83 51.51
C ALA A 163 -11.57 20.90 52.03
N SER A 164 -12.04 19.97 51.17
CA SER A 164 -12.48 18.60 51.53
C SER A 164 -12.82 17.89 50.20
N ARG A 165 -12.20 16.79 49.73
CA ARG A 165 -12.25 15.38 50.20
C ARG A 165 -13.66 15.02 50.70
N THR A 166 -14.37 13.99 50.23
CA THR A 166 -13.97 12.60 49.94
C THR A 166 -15.20 11.79 49.49
N TYR A 167 -14.93 10.63 48.87
CA TYR A 167 -15.75 9.43 48.61
C TYR A 167 -16.98 9.54 47.71
#